data_AF-A0A919A5Z6-F1
#
_entry.id   AF-A0A919A5Z6-F1
#
_cell.length_a   1.000
_cell.length_b   1.000
_cell.length_c   1.000
_cell.angle_alpha   90.00
_cell.angle_beta   90.00
_cell.angle_gamma   90.00
#
_symmetry.space_group_name_H-M   'P 1'
#
loop_
_entity.id
_entity.type
_entity.pdbx_description
1 polymer ?
#
loop_
_entity_poly.entity_id
_entity_poly.type
_entity_poly.pdbx_seq_one_letter_code
_entity_poly.pdbx_strand_id
1 'polypeptide(L)'
;MTCAGCLLSAAGAVSALWLWGSSGRTWRHLGHGFEGEGTDYGAVLLEFPLVLTGGALLPALVWGAAVRLLGRRGNRRASDPDR
;
A
#
# COMPACT_ATOMS: atom_id res chain seq x y z
N MET A 1 23.25 -11.11 -7.13
CA MET A 1 22.42 -9.89 -7.21
C MET A 1 21.29 -9.99 -6.21
N THR A 2 21.24 -9.15 -5.18
CA THR A 2 20.13 -9.16 -4.21
C THR A 2 19.05 -8.18 -4.68
N CYS A 3 17.96 -8.68 -5.26
CA CYS A 3 16.80 -7.88 -5.68
C CYS A 3 15.93 -7.51 -4.45
N ALA A 4 16.54 -6.97 -3.40
CA ALA A 4 15.85 -6.72 -2.12
C ALA A 4 14.67 -5.76 -2.28
N GLY A 5 14.80 -4.73 -3.11
CA GLY A 5 13.69 -3.83 -3.45
C GLY A 5 12.54 -4.54 -4.17
N CYS A 6 12.85 -5.49 -5.05
CA CYS A 6 11.87 -6.27 -5.80
C CYS A 6 11.07 -7.18 -4.86
N LEU A 7 11.77 -7.85 -3.94
CA LEU A 7 11.14 -8.69 -2.90
C LEU A 7 10.27 -7.84 -1.97
N LEU A 8 10.72 -6.64 -1.59
CA LEU A 8 9.96 -5.75 -0.72
C LEU A 8 8.69 -5.22 -1.41
N SER A 9 8.78 -4.83 -2.69
CA SER A 9 7.62 -4.44 -3.48
C SER A 9 6.65 -5.62 -3.71
N ALA A 10 7.16 -6.82 -3.98
CA ALA A 10 6.34 -8.02 -4.10
C ALA A 10 5.61 -8.33 -2.79
N ALA A 11 6.30 -8.26 -1.64
CA ALA A 11 5.68 -8.45 -0.33
C ALA A 11 4.61 -7.38 -0.04
N GLY A 12 4.86 -6.12 -0.40
CA GLY A 12 3.89 -5.03 -0.29
C GLY A 12 2.64 -5.26 -1.15
N ALA A 13 2.82 -5.69 -2.40
CA ALA A 13 1.72 -6.03 -3.30
C ALA A 13 0.88 -7.21 -2.78
N VAL A 14 1.54 -8.31 -2.37
CA VAL A 14 0.87 -9.52 -1.85
C VAL A 14 0.08 -9.23 -0.59
N SER A 15 0.68 -8.50 0.37
CA SER A 15 0.00 -8.12 1.61
C SER A 15 -1.21 -7.21 1.38
N ALA A 16 -1.10 -6.23 0.47
CA ALA A 16 -2.21 -5.35 0.10
C ALA A 16 -3.36 -6.13 -0.54
N LEU A 17 -3.06 -7.03 -1.48
CA LEU A 17 -4.06 -7.90 -2.10
C LEU A 17 -4.72 -8.85 -1.08
N TRP A 18 -3.95 -9.40 -0.16
CA TRP A 18 -4.48 -10.27 0.89
C TRP A 18 -5.45 -9.52 1.81
N LEU A 19 -5.07 -8.33 2.28
CA LEU A 19 -5.92 -7.46 3.08
C LEU A 19 -7.21 -7.09 2.33
N TRP A 20 -7.10 -6.66 1.07
CA TRP A 20 -8.25 -6.30 0.24
C TRP A 20 -9.19 -7.50 0.02
N GLY A 21 -8.64 -8.65 -0.36
CA GLY A 21 -9.42 -9.87 -0.63
C GLY A 21 -10.08 -10.45 0.62
N SER A 22 -9.43 -10.35 1.79
CA SER A 22 -10.00 -10.78 3.08
C SER A 22 -11.09 -9.84 3.62
N SER A 23 -11.27 -8.67 3.01
CA SER A 23 -12.25 -7.71 3.48
C SER A 23 -13.67 -8.21 3.18
N GLY A 24 -14.56 -8.12 4.17
CA GLY A 24 -15.95 -8.57 4.01
C GLY A 24 -16.72 -7.80 2.92
N ARG A 25 -16.24 -6.63 2.49
CA ARG A 25 -16.77 -5.86 1.34
C ARG A 25 -16.40 -6.56 0.03
N THR A 26 -15.11 -6.76 -0.23
CA THR A 26 -14.63 -7.39 -1.47
C THR A 26 -15.15 -8.81 -1.59
N TRP A 27 -15.19 -9.56 -0.48
CA TRP A 27 -15.74 -10.91 -0.44
C TRP A 27 -17.18 -10.97 -0.96
N ARG A 28 -18.04 -10.02 -0.54
CA ARG A 28 -19.43 -9.92 -1.03
C ARG A 28 -19.49 -9.51 -2.51
N HIS A 29 -18.66 -8.57 -2.94
CA HIS A 29 -18.59 -8.13 -4.34
C HIS A 29 -18.07 -9.18 -5.32
N LEU A 30 -17.41 -10.23 -4.83
CA LEU A 30 -16.97 -11.36 -5.64
C LEU A 30 -18.04 -12.45 -5.79
N GLY A 31 -19.28 -12.20 -5.36
CA GLY A 31 -20.40 -13.11 -5.55
C GLY A 31 -20.59 -14.14 -4.45
N HIS A 32 -19.95 -13.95 -3.30
CA HIS A 32 -20.23 -14.72 -2.08
C HIS A 32 -21.42 -14.16 -1.27
N GLY A 33 -22.26 -13.32 -1.88
CA GLY A 33 -23.56 -12.90 -1.34
C GLY A 33 -24.63 -13.98 -1.53
N PHE A 34 -25.81 -13.78 -0.91
CA PHE A 34 -26.97 -14.65 -1.12
C PHE A 34 -27.43 -14.53 -2.58
N GLU A 35 -27.59 -15.65 -3.30
CA GLU A 35 -27.93 -15.69 -4.75
C GLU A 35 -27.00 -14.90 -5.70
N GLY A 36 -25.77 -14.57 -5.26
CA GLY A 36 -24.86 -13.72 -6.05
C GLY A 36 -25.20 -12.23 -6.00
N GLU A 37 -26.10 -11.83 -5.10
CA GLU A 37 -26.47 -10.44 -4.87
C GLU A 37 -25.26 -9.61 -4.44
N GLY A 38 -25.11 -8.43 -5.05
CA GLY A 38 -24.00 -7.52 -4.78
C GLY A 38 -22.69 -7.84 -5.51
N THR A 39 -22.69 -8.82 -6.44
CA THR A 39 -21.55 -9.08 -7.33
C THR A 39 -21.23 -7.85 -8.16
N ASP A 40 -20.02 -7.32 -7.99
CA ASP A 40 -19.53 -6.15 -8.72
C ASP A 40 -18.10 -6.44 -9.23
N TYR A 41 -18.01 -6.77 -10.52
CA TYR A 41 -16.72 -6.98 -11.18
C TYR A 41 -15.90 -5.69 -11.34
N GLY A 42 -16.51 -4.52 -11.15
CA GLY A 42 -15.79 -3.25 -11.05
C GLY A 42 -14.79 -3.24 -9.90
N ALA A 43 -15.07 -3.96 -8.80
CA ALA A 43 -14.10 -4.16 -7.73
C ALA A 43 -12.83 -4.87 -8.23
N VAL A 44 -12.98 -5.89 -9.07
CA VAL A 44 -11.83 -6.59 -9.66
C VAL A 44 -11.13 -5.73 -10.72
N LEU A 45 -11.89 -5.07 -11.60
CA LEU A 45 -11.30 -4.33 -12.71
C LEU A 45 -10.61 -3.03 -12.28
N LEU A 46 -11.14 -2.35 -11.27
CA LEU A 46 -10.64 -1.04 -10.84
C LEU A 46 -9.87 -1.12 -9.52
N GLU A 47 -10.39 -1.83 -8.51
CA GLU A 47 -9.73 -1.86 -7.20
C GLU A 47 -8.47 -2.73 -7.24
N PHE A 48 -8.48 -3.87 -7.94
CA PHE A 48 -7.30 -4.77 -7.99
C PHE A 48 -6.03 -4.10 -8.54
N PRO A 49 -6.03 -3.42 -9.71
CA PRO A 49 -4.83 -2.76 -10.21
C PRO A 49 -4.34 -1.65 -9.27
N LEU A 50 -5.27 -0.91 -8.65
CA LEU A 50 -4.93 0.14 -7.70
C LEU A 50 -4.30 -0.43 -6.42
N VAL A 51 -4.89 -1.49 -5.85
CA VAL A 51 -4.38 -2.15 -4.63
C VAL A 51 -3.02 -2.77 -4.90
N LEU A 52 -2.85 -3.46 -6.03
CA LEU A 52 -1.57 -4.04 -6.44
C LEU A 52 -0.47 -2.96 -6.55
N THR A 53 -0.75 -1.89 -7.31
CA THR A 53 0.22 -0.82 -7.57
C THR A 53 0.51 -0.03 -6.30
N GLY A 54 -0.53 0.28 -5.52
CA GLY A 54 -0.40 0.96 -4.23
C GLY A 54 0.45 0.15 -3.25
N GLY A 55 0.16 -1.15 -3.10
CA GLY A 55 0.93 -2.06 -2.26
C GLY A 55 2.40 -2.18 -2.68
N ALA A 56 2.67 -2.23 -3.98
CA ALA A 56 4.03 -2.31 -4.51
C ALA A 56 4.87 -1.04 -4.24
N LEU A 57 4.23 0.14 -4.29
CA LEU A 57 4.87 1.45 -4.10
C LEU A 57 4.97 1.87 -2.63
N LEU A 58 4.09 1.36 -1.78
CA LEU A 58 3.97 1.77 -0.37
C LEU A 58 5.30 1.74 0.40
N PRO A 59 6.14 0.68 0.31
CA PRO A 59 7.40 0.62 1.04
C PRO A 59 8.36 1.76 0.65
N ALA A 60 8.43 2.07 -0.64
CA ALA A 60 9.28 3.15 -1.16
C ALA A 60 8.77 4.53 -0.73
N LEU A 61 7.45 4.74 -0.75
CA LEU A 61 6.82 5.99 -0.31
C LEU A 61 7.04 6.23 1.19
N VAL A 62 6.87 5.20 2.02
CA VAL A 62 7.10 5.27 3.47
C VAL A 62 8.56 5.60 3.76
N TRP A 63 9.50 4.94 3.07
CA TRP A 63 10.92 5.21 3.24
C TRP A 63 11.30 6.64 2.80
N GLY A 64 10.85 7.06 1.62
CA GLY A 64 11.08 8.41 1.11
C GLY A 64 10.51 9.49 2.04
N ALA A 65 9.31 9.26 2.60
CA ALA A 65 8.71 10.14 3.58
C ALA A 65 9.54 10.21 4.88
N ALA A 66 10.00 9.07 5.39
CA ALA A 66 10.84 8.99 6.59
C ALA A 66 12.14 9.78 6.40
N VAL A 67 12.87 9.56 5.30
CA VAL A 67 14.10 10.29 4.97
C VAL A 67 13.84 11.80 4.89
N ARG A 68 12.75 12.22 4.23
CA ARG A 68 12.38 13.63 4.10
C ARG A 68 12.06 14.27 5.46
N LEU A 69 11.37 13.56 6.34
CA LEU A 69 11.01 14.05 7.67
C LEU A 69 12.23 14.14 8.59
N LEU A 70 13.13 13.16 8.54
CA LEU A 70 14.38 13.17 9.31
C LEU A 70 15.31 14.29 8.83
N GLY A 71 15.48 14.48 7.51
CA GLY A 71 16.27 15.58 6.96
C GLY A 71 15.72 16.96 7.34
N ARG A 72 14.39 17.13 7.34
CA ARG A 72 13.74 18.37 7.82
C ARG A 72 13.96 18.63 9.30
N ARG A 73 13.97 17.58 10.14
CA ARG A 73 14.26 17.71 11.58
C ARG A 73 15.72 18.08 11.85
N GLY A 74 16.66 17.52 11.09
CA GLY A 74 18.09 17.86 11.18
C GLY A 74 18.33 19.33 10.83
N ASN A 75 17.76 19.81 9.73
CA ASN A 75 17.93 21.21 9.31
C ASN A 75 17.36 22.22 10.32
N ARG A 76 16.22 21.90 10.96
CA ARG A 76 15.64 22.76 12.01
C ARG A 76 16.51 22.85 13.27
N ARG A 77 17.22 21.79 13.65
CA ARG A 77 18.15 21.81 14.80
C ARG A 77 19.44 22.58 14.48
N ALA A 78 19.89 22.56 13.22
CA ALA A 78 21.06 23.34 12.80
C ALA A 78 20.76 24.85 12.70
N SER A 79 19.49 25.23 12.51
CA SER A 79 19.03 26.63 12.49
C SER A 79 18.69 27.20 13.88
N ASP A 80 18.91 26.46 14.96
CA ASP A 80 18.76 26.91 16.34
C ASP A 80 20.16 26.94 17.01
N PRO A 81 20.98 27.99 16.78
CA PRO A 81 22.32 28.06 17.33
C PRO A 81 22.39 28.71 18.74
N ASP A 82 21.27 29.12 19.34
CA ASP A 82 21.23 29.89 20.61
C ASP A 82 20.68 29.09 21.80
N ARG A 83 21.29 27.93 22.10
CA ARG A 83 21.15 27.28 23.41
C ARG A 83 22.49 26.88 24.01
#